data_AF-J7S8F2-F1
#
_entry.id   AF-J7S8F2-F1
#
_cell.length_a   1.000
_cell.length_b   1.000
_cell.length_c   1.000
_cell.angle_alpha   90.00
_cell.angle_beta   90.00
_cell.angle_gamma   90.00
#
_symmetry.space_group_name_H-M   'P 1'
#
loop_
_entity.id
_entity.type
_entity.pdbx_description
1 polymer ?
#
loop_
_entity_poly.entity_id
_entity_poly.type
_entity_poly.pdbx_seq_one_letter_code
_entity_poly.pdbx_strand_id
1 'polypeptide(L)'
;MASVQSSAVQQWQEVETCDNDLLAFVLNSKFKSNLTQLRHDTVGRVVQEDDRAALREYQETFPEMEFKSSCKAHQLLKDMQEQYEKYQQSQKVRTYSVDFDKVPDEAVGARDPASVEGIEEPVEGDDDEIHQMRRRLLARRRSSGSDAVAEETFDQQLEVNENVQDNLIQDMTKLVGSLKQGAVAFQTALEEDQRVLGAAEIGIQVASKGIQDISGKLSKYDKSKLSWMFYISVTVFMILGLGITFVIIKLFPAL
;
A
#
# COMPACT_ATOMS: atom_id res chain seq x y z
N MET A 1 7.49 38.79 25.84
CA MET A 1 8.13 38.40 24.56
C MET A 1 9.39 37.56 24.78
N ALA A 2 10.26 37.87 25.76
CA ALA A 2 11.44 37.07 26.08
C ALA A 2 11.18 35.56 26.35
N SER A 3 10.08 35.18 27.02
CA SER A 3 9.76 33.75 27.23
C SER A 3 9.32 33.02 25.96
N VAL A 4 8.69 33.73 25.02
CA VAL A 4 8.22 33.16 23.74
C VAL A 4 9.41 32.95 22.80
N GLN A 5 10.35 33.90 22.77
CA GLN A 5 11.62 33.74 22.05
C GLN A 5 12.45 32.58 22.62
N SER A 6 12.59 32.46 23.95
CA SER A 6 13.28 31.33 24.58
C SER A 6 12.64 29.98 24.25
N SER A 7 11.31 29.92 24.22
CA SER A 7 10.58 28.70 23.87
C SER A 7 10.70 28.33 22.39
N ALA A 8 10.69 29.31 21.48
CA ALA A 8 10.86 29.07 20.04
C ALA A 8 12.28 28.60 19.71
N VAL A 9 13.30 29.13 20.39
CA VAL A 9 14.70 28.72 20.23
C VAL A 9 14.93 27.32 20.80
N GLN A 10 14.32 26.97 21.94
CA GLN A 10 14.37 25.61 22.48
C GLN A 10 13.70 24.58 21.55
N GLN A 11 12.51 24.90 21.01
CA GLN A 11 11.84 24.05 20.03
C GLN A 11 12.69 23.84 18.76
N TRP A 12 13.47 24.84 18.37
CA TRP A 12 14.42 24.71 17.27
C TRP A 12 15.58 23.76 17.56
N GLN A 13 16.16 23.83 18.76
CA GLN A 13 17.21 22.90 19.18
C GLN A 13 16.72 21.45 19.26
N GLU A 14 15.46 21.24 19.66
CA GLU A 14 14.81 19.92 19.65
C GLU A 14 14.63 19.39 18.22
N VAL A 15 14.30 20.26 17.25
CA VAL A 15 14.25 19.91 15.82
C VAL A 15 15.64 19.58 15.28
N GLU A 16 16.72 20.18 15.80
CA GLU A 16 18.10 19.89 15.41
C GLU A 16 18.68 18.60 15.97
N THR A 17 18.23 18.18 17.15
CA THR A 17 18.78 17.02 17.88
C THR A 17 18.02 15.71 17.65
N CYS A 18 16.93 15.73 16.88
CA CYS A 18 16.17 14.52 16.58
C CYS A 18 16.82 13.68 15.46
N ASP A 19 17.26 12.47 15.82
CA ASP A 19 17.86 11.49 14.90
C ASP A 19 16.85 10.77 13.98
N ASN A 20 15.54 10.84 14.29
CA ASN A 20 14.50 10.20 13.49
C ASN A 20 13.93 11.16 12.44
N ASP A 21 14.11 10.88 11.15
CA ASP A 21 13.64 11.70 10.02
C ASP A 21 12.14 12.03 10.12
N LEU A 22 11.30 11.03 10.41
CA LEU A 22 9.85 11.22 10.54
C LEU A 22 9.49 12.14 11.72
N LEU A 23 10.16 11.97 12.86
CA LEU A 23 9.92 12.79 14.05
C LEU A 23 10.40 14.22 13.83
N ALA A 24 11.57 14.39 13.22
CA ALA A 24 12.11 15.69 12.86
C ALA A 24 11.20 16.44 11.86
N PHE A 25 10.58 15.71 10.91
CA PHE A 25 9.60 16.31 10.00
C PHE A 25 8.33 16.77 10.73
N VAL A 26 7.78 15.93 11.63
CA VAL A 26 6.58 16.29 12.42
C VAL A 26 6.86 17.49 13.32
N LEU A 27 8.01 17.50 14.01
CA LEU A 27 8.41 18.61 14.86
C LEU A 27 8.62 19.90 14.07
N ASN A 28 9.27 19.83 12.90
CA ASN A 28 9.42 20.98 12.01
C ASN A 28 8.06 21.50 11.52
N SER A 29 7.14 20.60 11.15
CA SER A 29 5.77 20.97 10.77
C SER A 29 5.02 21.68 11.90
N LYS A 30 5.14 21.18 13.14
CA LYS A 30 4.59 21.84 14.33
C LYS A 30 5.22 23.21 14.56
N PHE A 31 6.54 23.31 14.45
CA PHE A 31 7.25 24.57 14.57
C PHE A 31 6.79 25.61 13.52
N LYS A 32 6.61 25.22 12.25
CA LYS A 32 6.04 26.09 11.21
C LYS A 32 4.62 26.56 11.52
N SER A 33 3.78 25.66 12.05
CA SER A 33 2.43 26.01 12.48
C SER A 33 2.46 27.05 13.61
N ASN A 34 3.36 26.87 14.58
CA ASN A 34 3.54 27.80 15.69
C ASN A 34 4.03 29.17 15.21
N LEU A 35 4.99 29.21 14.28
CA LEU A 35 5.43 30.47 13.65
C LEU A 35 4.31 31.16 12.87
N THR A 36 3.50 30.39 12.14
CA THR A 36 2.36 30.93 11.39
C THR A 36 1.32 31.54 12.33
N GLN A 37 1.06 30.87 13.47
CA GLN A 37 0.17 31.39 14.50
C GLN A 37 0.75 32.66 15.16
N LEU A 38 2.05 32.66 15.48
CA LEU A 38 2.73 33.83 16.03
C LEU A 38 2.65 35.02 15.06
N ARG A 39 2.86 34.79 13.76
CA ARG A 39 2.69 35.80 12.71
C ARG A 39 1.26 36.32 12.62
N HIS A 40 0.28 35.44 12.72
CA HIS A 40 -1.12 35.83 12.69
C HIS A 40 -1.49 36.68 13.92
N ASP A 41 -0.99 36.31 15.10
CA ASP A 41 -1.21 37.05 16.34
C ASP A 41 -0.52 38.41 16.32
N THR A 42 0.71 38.51 15.79
CA THR A 42 1.42 39.80 15.66
C THR A 42 0.74 40.71 14.65
N VAL A 43 0.35 40.19 13.48
CA VAL A 43 -0.42 40.96 12.48
C VAL A 43 -1.78 41.37 13.04
N GLY A 44 -2.46 40.49 13.79
CA GLY A 44 -3.72 40.80 14.46
C GLY A 44 -3.61 41.96 15.45
N ARG A 45 -2.54 41.99 16.25
CA ARG A 45 -2.25 43.10 17.17
C ARG A 45 -1.91 44.39 16.44
N VAL A 46 -1.17 44.33 15.33
CA VAL A 46 -0.90 45.53 14.51
C VAL A 46 -2.20 46.12 13.96
N VAL A 47 -3.14 45.27 13.52
CA VAL A 47 -4.42 45.75 12.96
C VAL A 47 -5.33 46.33 14.06
N GLN A 48 -5.29 45.79 15.28
CA GLN A 48 -6.17 46.23 16.37
C GLN A 48 -5.59 47.37 17.22
N GLU A 49 -4.29 47.37 17.45
CA GLU A 49 -3.60 48.24 18.43
C GLU A 49 -2.55 49.17 17.77
N ASP A 50 -2.35 49.09 16.43
CA ASP A 50 -1.29 49.79 15.66
C ASP A 50 0.12 49.60 16.26
N ASP A 51 0.35 48.44 16.88
CA ASP A 51 1.63 48.08 17.51
C ASP A 51 2.67 47.63 16.47
N ARG A 52 3.23 48.61 15.76
CA ARG A 52 4.29 48.40 14.75
C ARG A 52 5.62 47.97 15.36
N ALA A 53 5.82 48.16 16.67
CA ALA A 53 7.04 47.75 17.34
C ALA A 53 7.11 46.22 17.46
N ALA A 54 6.01 45.57 17.82
CA ALA A 54 5.91 44.11 17.85
C ALA A 54 6.13 43.46 16.48
N LEU A 55 5.67 44.11 15.40
CA LEU A 55 5.91 43.63 14.03
C LEU A 55 7.38 43.68 13.64
N ARG A 56 8.06 44.78 14.00
CA ARG A 56 9.49 44.95 13.72
C ARG A 56 10.34 43.96 14.50
N GLU A 57 10.03 43.72 15.77
CA GLU A 57 10.71 42.69 16.58
C GLU A 57 10.52 41.30 15.97
N TYR A 58 9.31 40.98 15.49
CA TYR A 58 9.06 39.72 14.80
C TYR A 58 9.89 39.60 13.52
N GLN A 59 9.90 40.65 12.71
CA GLN A 59 10.57 40.68 11.42
C GLN A 59 12.10 40.69 11.53
N GLU A 60 12.66 41.12 12.66
CA GLU A 60 14.11 41.04 12.91
C GLU A 60 14.54 39.65 13.43
N THR A 61 13.69 38.95 14.20
CA THR A 61 14.09 37.72 14.92
C THR A 61 13.66 36.41 14.26
N PHE A 62 12.48 36.35 13.64
CA PHE A 62 11.95 35.11 13.08
C PHE A 62 12.22 34.80 11.59
N PRO A 63 12.67 35.71 10.70
CA PRO A 63 12.82 35.35 9.28
C PRO A 63 13.93 34.32 9.04
N GLU A 64 15.03 34.39 9.79
CA GLU A 64 16.12 33.41 9.69
C GLU A 64 15.64 32.02 10.12
N MET A 65 14.85 31.97 11.20
CA MET A 65 14.24 30.73 11.70
C MET A 65 13.18 30.18 10.75
N GLU A 66 12.35 31.03 10.12
CA GLU A 66 11.41 30.61 9.08
C GLU A 66 12.14 29.99 7.89
N PHE A 67 13.21 30.64 7.43
CA PHE A 67 14.01 30.17 6.30
C PHE A 67 14.68 28.83 6.60
N LYS A 68 15.38 28.73 7.75
CA LYS A 68 16.01 27.48 8.20
C LYS A 68 14.99 26.34 8.31
N SER A 69 13.79 26.63 8.82
CA SER A 69 12.73 25.63 9.02
C SER A 69 12.22 25.14 7.67
N SER A 70 12.08 26.06 6.72
CA SER A 70 11.73 25.76 5.34
C SER A 70 12.75 24.86 4.64
N CYS A 71 14.03 25.22 4.71
CA CYS A 71 15.13 24.42 4.15
C CYS A 71 15.17 23.01 4.75
N LYS A 72 15.10 22.91 6.08
CA LYS A 72 15.14 21.63 6.76
C LYS A 72 13.95 20.74 6.39
N ALA A 73 12.74 21.30 6.31
CA ALA A 73 11.57 20.55 5.86
C ALA A 73 11.73 20.01 4.42
N HIS A 74 12.35 20.78 3.52
CA HIS A 74 12.58 20.33 2.15
C HIS A 74 13.61 19.20 2.09
N GLN A 75 14.70 19.30 2.86
CA GLN A 75 15.70 18.25 2.98
C GLN A 75 15.08 16.94 3.50
N LEU A 76 14.37 17.02 4.63
CA LEU A 76 13.68 15.86 5.21
C LEU A 76 12.68 15.22 4.25
N LEU A 77 11.90 16.02 3.52
CA LEU A 77 10.95 15.48 2.53
C LEU A 77 11.68 14.76 1.40
N LYS A 78 12.79 15.32 0.93
CA LYS A 78 13.62 14.69 -0.10
C LYS A 78 14.21 13.36 0.40
N ASP A 79 14.75 13.34 1.60
CA ASP A 79 15.33 12.12 2.20
C ASP A 79 14.28 11.01 2.37
N MET A 80 13.08 11.37 2.84
CA MET A 80 11.94 10.45 2.94
C MET A 80 11.48 9.93 1.58
N GLN A 81 11.46 10.79 0.55
CA GLN A 81 11.12 10.39 -0.82
C GLN A 81 12.13 9.38 -1.36
N GLU A 82 13.43 9.62 -1.17
CA GLU A 82 14.48 8.70 -1.59
C GLU A 82 14.38 7.34 -0.88
N GLN A 83 14.06 7.33 0.42
CA GLN A 83 13.80 6.08 1.16
C GLN A 83 12.59 5.32 0.61
N TYR A 84 11.50 6.04 0.28
CA TYR A 84 10.30 5.45 -0.30
C TYR A 84 10.54 4.86 -1.70
N GLU A 85 11.29 5.56 -2.55
CA GLU A 85 11.65 5.08 -3.88
C GLU A 85 12.52 3.81 -3.81
N LYS A 86 13.49 3.77 -2.89
CA LYS A 86 14.29 2.56 -2.62
C LYS A 86 13.41 1.39 -2.17
N TYR A 87 12.46 1.66 -1.28
CA TYR A 87 11.51 0.64 -0.82
C TYR A 87 10.66 0.11 -1.99
N GLN A 88 10.08 0.99 -2.83
CA GLN A 88 9.32 0.57 -4.01
C GLN A 88 10.16 -0.28 -4.97
N GLN A 89 11.41 0.12 -5.24
CA GLN A 89 12.30 -0.66 -6.10
C GLN A 89 12.57 -2.05 -5.52
N SER A 90 12.83 -2.14 -4.21
CA SER A 90 13.06 -3.42 -3.53
C SER A 90 11.82 -4.34 -3.59
N GLN A 91 10.62 -3.77 -3.51
CA GLN A 91 9.37 -4.52 -3.64
C GLN A 91 9.18 -5.05 -5.06
N LYS A 92 9.45 -4.22 -6.08
CA LYS A 92 9.40 -4.64 -7.49
C LYS A 92 10.38 -5.77 -7.78
N VAL A 93 11.64 -5.66 -7.32
CA VAL A 93 12.66 -6.70 -7.53
C VAL A 93 12.24 -8.04 -6.89
N ARG A 94 11.63 -8.04 -5.70
CA ARG A 94 11.11 -9.27 -5.07
C ARG A 94 9.99 -9.95 -5.87
N THR A 95 9.18 -9.18 -6.58
CA THR A 95 8.12 -9.75 -7.44
C THR A 95 8.70 -10.38 -8.71
N TYR A 96 9.86 -9.94 -9.18
CA TYR A 96 10.53 -10.49 -10.36
C TYR A 96 11.59 -11.56 -10.04
N SER A 97 12.01 -11.71 -8.78
CA SER A 97 12.87 -12.81 -8.33
C SER A 97 12.02 -14.00 -7.85
N VAL A 98 11.23 -14.58 -8.75
CA VAL A 98 10.76 -15.96 -8.58
C VAL A 98 11.88 -16.83 -9.11
N ASP A 99 12.70 -17.38 -8.22
CA ASP A 99 13.69 -18.42 -8.56
C ASP A 99 12.94 -19.64 -9.10
N PHE A 100 12.87 -19.79 -10.43
CA PHE A 100 12.32 -20.97 -11.09
C PHE A 100 13.27 -22.19 -11.05
N ASP A 101 14.45 -22.05 -10.46
CA ASP A 101 15.48 -23.11 -10.41
C ASP A 101 15.40 -24.04 -9.20
N LYS A 102 14.44 -23.84 -8.29
CA LYS A 102 14.18 -24.81 -7.21
C LYS A 102 13.15 -25.83 -7.66
N VAL A 103 13.61 -26.84 -8.38
CA VAL A 103 12.89 -28.11 -8.53
C VAL A 103 12.71 -28.71 -7.12
N PRO A 104 11.48 -28.86 -6.59
CA PRO A 104 11.26 -29.67 -5.42
C PRO A 104 11.33 -31.12 -5.87
N ASP A 105 12.49 -31.74 -5.71
CA ASP A 105 12.54 -33.19 -5.60
C ASP A 105 11.67 -33.59 -4.41
N GLU A 106 10.78 -34.55 -4.64
CA GLU A 106 9.85 -35.18 -3.69
C GLU A 106 8.42 -34.62 -3.61
N ALA A 107 7.59 -35.03 -4.57
CA ALA A 107 6.22 -35.46 -4.28
C ALA A 107 5.74 -36.47 -5.33
N VAL A 108 6.07 -37.74 -5.10
CA VAL A 108 5.38 -38.89 -5.69
C VAL A 108 3.93 -38.89 -5.17
N GLY A 109 2.95 -38.92 -6.08
CA GLY A 109 1.55 -38.94 -5.68
C GLY A 109 0.55 -39.03 -6.84
N ALA A 110 0.61 -40.15 -7.57
CA ALA A 110 -0.48 -40.79 -8.32
C ALA A 110 -1.70 -39.96 -8.77
N ARG A 111 -1.85 -39.77 -10.09
CA ARG A 111 -3.14 -39.97 -10.76
C ARG A 111 -2.97 -40.17 -12.27
N ASP A 112 -3.12 -41.42 -12.70
CA ASP A 112 -3.52 -41.77 -14.06
C ASP A 112 -4.91 -41.18 -14.36
N PRO A 113 -5.12 -40.68 -15.58
CA PRO A 113 -6.36 -40.99 -16.28
C PRO A 113 -6.08 -41.30 -17.75
N ALA A 114 -5.66 -42.55 -18.02
CA ALA A 114 -6.10 -43.21 -19.24
C ALA A 114 -7.61 -43.50 -19.13
N SER A 115 -8.31 -43.37 -20.27
CA SER A 115 -9.71 -43.70 -20.58
C SER A 115 -10.80 -42.63 -20.32
N VAL A 116 -11.12 -41.86 -21.37
CA VAL A 116 -12.50 -41.72 -21.88
C VAL A 116 -12.44 -41.68 -23.41
N GLU A 117 -13.15 -42.65 -24.00
CA GLU A 117 -13.33 -42.93 -25.42
C GLU A 117 -14.14 -41.87 -26.18
N GLY A 118 -13.85 -41.75 -27.49
CA GLY A 118 -14.86 -41.80 -28.54
C GLY A 118 -15.62 -40.51 -28.88
N ILE A 119 -15.19 -39.82 -29.95
CA ILE A 119 -16.06 -39.39 -31.06
C ILE A 119 -15.22 -39.46 -32.35
N GLU A 120 -15.41 -40.52 -33.13
CA GLU A 120 -15.12 -40.55 -34.56
C GLU A 120 -16.28 -39.85 -35.29
N GLU A 121 -15.98 -38.92 -36.19
CA GLU A 121 -16.63 -38.89 -37.51
C GLU A 121 -15.70 -38.20 -38.53
N PRO A 122 -15.46 -38.81 -39.70
CA PRO A 122 -14.59 -38.27 -40.74
C PRO A 122 -15.41 -37.41 -41.70
N VAL A 123 -14.93 -36.20 -42.02
CA VAL A 123 -15.39 -35.47 -43.21
C VAL A 123 -14.34 -35.73 -44.30
N GLU A 124 -14.44 -36.91 -44.91
CA GLU A 124 -13.84 -37.18 -46.23
C GLU A 124 -14.58 -36.31 -47.26
N GLY A 125 -13.85 -35.49 -48.03
CA GLY A 125 -14.48 -34.82 -49.17
C GLY A 125 -13.62 -33.88 -50.01
N ASP A 126 -12.72 -33.08 -49.43
CA ASP A 126 -12.12 -31.94 -50.16
C ASP A 126 -10.59 -31.90 -50.17
N ASP A 127 -9.92 -32.66 -49.31
CA ASP A 127 -8.45 -32.59 -49.20
C ASP A 127 -7.75 -33.18 -50.43
N ASP A 128 -8.30 -34.24 -51.04
CA ASP A 128 -7.70 -34.86 -52.22
C ASP A 128 -7.69 -33.95 -53.46
N GLU A 129 -8.71 -33.10 -53.62
CA GLU A 129 -8.80 -32.19 -54.76
C GLU A 129 -7.84 -31.00 -54.60
N ILE A 130 -7.74 -30.47 -53.37
CA ILE A 130 -6.82 -29.38 -53.02
C ILE A 130 -5.37 -29.87 -53.09
N HIS A 131 -5.08 -31.08 -52.59
CA HIS A 131 -3.76 -31.69 -52.72
C HIS A 131 -3.37 -31.95 -54.19
N GLN A 132 -4.30 -32.39 -55.05
CA GLN A 132 -4.05 -32.56 -56.48
C GLN A 132 -3.83 -31.23 -57.22
N MET A 133 -4.56 -30.17 -56.88
CA MET A 133 -4.35 -28.83 -57.44
C MET A 133 -2.99 -28.24 -57.02
N ARG A 134 -2.59 -28.44 -55.76
CA ARG A 134 -1.28 -28.02 -55.23
C ARG A 134 -0.14 -28.79 -55.92
N ARG A 135 -0.31 -30.09 -56.13
CA ARG A 135 0.64 -30.94 -56.89
C ARG A 135 0.79 -30.49 -58.34
N ARG A 136 -0.31 -30.14 -59.02
CA ARG A 136 -0.26 -29.61 -60.41
C ARG A 136 0.38 -28.23 -60.51
N LEU A 137 0.12 -27.33 -59.57
CA LEU A 137 0.73 -25.99 -59.53
C LEU A 137 2.24 -26.06 -59.31
N LEU A 138 2.71 -27.01 -58.49
CA LEU A 138 4.14 -27.22 -58.22
C LEU A 138 4.83 -28.05 -59.32
N ALA A 139 4.15 -29.04 -59.92
CA ALA A 139 4.68 -29.83 -61.03
C ALA A 139 4.92 -28.98 -62.29
N ARG A 140 4.10 -27.94 -62.52
CA ARG A 140 4.29 -27.02 -63.64
C ARG A 140 5.57 -26.16 -63.52
N ARG A 141 6.19 -26.10 -62.34
CA ARG A 141 7.48 -25.41 -62.13
C ARG A 141 8.70 -26.31 -62.36
N ARG A 142 8.52 -27.64 -62.52
CA ARG A 142 9.61 -28.63 -62.62
C ARG A 142 9.79 -29.26 -64.01
N SER A 143 9.17 -28.74 -65.08
CA SER A 143 9.30 -29.32 -66.43
C SER A 143 10.66 -29.12 -67.12
N SER A 144 11.75 -28.93 -66.36
CA SER A 144 13.10 -28.89 -66.91
C SER A 144 14.06 -29.58 -65.95
N GLY A 145 14.28 -30.88 -66.17
CA GLY A 145 15.40 -31.62 -65.59
C GLY A 145 14.96 -32.71 -64.61
N SER A 146 15.19 -33.95 -65.06
CA SER A 146 15.50 -35.16 -64.28
C SER A 146 15.52 -35.01 -62.76
N ASP A 147 14.67 -35.76 -62.05
CA ASP A 147 15.11 -36.72 -61.02
C ASP A 147 13.90 -37.22 -60.20
N ALA A 148 13.45 -38.44 -60.51
CA ALA A 148 12.41 -39.18 -59.79
C ALA A 148 12.87 -39.71 -58.41
N VAL A 149 14.01 -39.23 -57.89
CA VAL A 149 14.60 -39.65 -56.60
C VAL A 149 14.49 -38.52 -55.55
N ALA A 150 14.20 -37.28 -55.96
CA ALA A 150 14.02 -36.14 -55.06
C ALA A 150 12.55 -35.89 -54.65
N GLU A 151 11.61 -36.71 -55.14
CA GLU A 151 10.17 -36.54 -54.91
C GLU A 151 9.73 -37.15 -53.57
N GLU A 152 10.21 -38.36 -53.23
CA GLU A 152 9.92 -38.99 -51.92
C GLU A 152 10.49 -38.20 -50.74
N THR A 153 11.71 -37.64 -50.89
CA THR A 153 12.36 -36.88 -49.80
C THR A 153 11.69 -35.52 -49.57
N PHE A 154 11.06 -34.95 -50.60
CA PHE A 154 10.36 -33.67 -50.49
C PHE A 154 8.96 -33.83 -49.94
N ASP A 155 8.20 -34.85 -50.38
CA ASP A 155 6.88 -35.17 -49.82
C ASP A 155 7.01 -35.55 -48.32
N GLN A 156 8.06 -36.30 -47.95
CA GLN A 156 8.34 -36.64 -46.55
C GLN A 156 8.79 -35.43 -45.71
N GLN A 157 9.51 -34.48 -46.29
CA GLN A 157 9.85 -33.21 -45.61
C GLN A 157 8.64 -32.28 -45.48
N LEU A 158 7.70 -32.33 -46.42
CA LEU A 158 6.45 -31.56 -46.39
C LEU A 158 5.53 -32.08 -45.29
N GLU A 159 5.36 -33.40 -45.19
CA GLU A 159 4.56 -34.05 -44.15
C GLU A 159 5.11 -33.74 -42.74
N VAL A 160 6.43 -33.75 -42.56
CA VAL A 160 7.06 -33.34 -41.30
C VAL A 160 6.80 -31.85 -41.00
N ASN A 161 6.78 -30.98 -42.01
CA ASN A 161 6.54 -29.55 -41.81
C ASN A 161 5.08 -29.23 -41.50
N GLU A 162 4.13 -29.92 -42.15
CA GLU A 162 2.70 -29.80 -41.87
C GLU A 162 2.39 -30.32 -40.47
N ASN A 163 2.96 -31.47 -40.06
CA ASN A 163 2.82 -31.98 -38.70
C ASN A 163 3.40 -31.02 -37.64
N VAL A 164 4.54 -30.38 -37.92
CA VAL A 164 5.10 -29.34 -37.01
C VAL A 164 4.19 -28.11 -36.94
N GLN A 165 3.60 -27.68 -38.06
CA GLN A 165 2.67 -26.54 -38.08
C GLN A 165 1.36 -26.86 -37.34
N ASP A 166 0.82 -28.06 -37.48
CA ASP A 166 -0.39 -28.48 -36.76
C ASP A 166 -0.14 -28.58 -35.25
N ASN A 167 1.00 -29.13 -34.84
CA ASN A 167 1.40 -29.15 -33.42
C ASN A 167 1.58 -27.71 -32.88
N LEU A 168 2.17 -26.80 -33.66
CA LEU A 168 2.33 -25.41 -33.26
C LEU A 168 0.99 -24.69 -33.12
N ILE A 169 0.05 -24.92 -34.04
CA ILE A 169 -1.31 -24.36 -33.99
C ILE A 169 -2.06 -24.92 -32.78
N GLN A 170 -1.90 -26.21 -32.48
CA GLN A 170 -2.50 -26.83 -31.32
C GLN A 170 -1.93 -26.26 -30.01
N ASP A 171 -0.62 -26.03 -29.95
CA ASP A 171 0.04 -25.43 -28.78
C ASP A 171 -0.30 -23.95 -28.64
N MET A 172 -0.37 -23.18 -29.73
CA MET A 172 -0.90 -21.80 -29.71
C MET A 172 -2.34 -21.77 -29.21
N THR A 173 -3.18 -22.72 -29.61
CA THR A 173 -4.58 -22.80 -29.18
C THR A 173 -4.68 -23.18 -27.70
N LYS A 174 -3.85 -24.12 -27.22
CA LYS A 174 -3.75 -24.46 -25.79
C LYS A 174 -3.23 -23.28 -24.96
N LEU A 175 -2.26 -22.53 -25.48
CA LEU A 175 -1.66 -21.39 -24.79
C LEU A 175 -2.62 -20.19 -24.75
N VAL A 176 -3.39 -19.95 -25.81
CA VAL A 176 -4.47 -18.94 -25.79
C VAL A 176 -5.62 -19.40 -24.88
N GLY A 177 -5.91 -20.70 -24.83
CA GLY A 177 -6.87 -21.29 -23.90
C GLY A 177 -6.45 -21.09 -22.44
N SER A 178 -5.19 -21.39 -22.11
CA SER A 178 -4.62 -21.18 -20.78
C SER A 178 -4.49 -19.70 -20.43
N LEU A 179 -4.19 -18.83 -21.41
CA LEU A 179 -4.18 -17.38 -21.22
C LEU A 179 -5.58 -16.83 -20.95
N LYS A 180 -6.60 -17.31 -21.67
CA LYS A 180 -8.01 -16.94 -21.43
C LYS A 180 -8.44 -17.39 -20.05
N GLN A 181 -8.11 -18.61 -19.66
CA GLN A 181 -8.43 -19.14 -18.33
C GLN A 181 -7.67 -18.39 -17.23
N GLY A 182 -6.41 -18.02 -17.48
CA GLY A 182 -5.60 -17.17 -16.62
C GLY A 182 -6.19 -15.77 -16.47
N ALA A 183 -6.67 -15.15 -17.55
CA ALA A 183 -7.30 -13.84 -17.52
C ALA A 183 -8.63 -13.85 -16.75
N VAL A 184 -9.44 -14.91 -16.90
CA VAL A 184 -10.68 -15.08 -16.13
C VAL A 184 -10.38 -15.29 -14.64
N ALA A 185 -9.37 -16.11 -14.32
CA ALA A 185 -8.92 -16.29 -12.93
C ALA A 185 -8.37 -14.98 -12.35
N PHE A 186 -7.62 -14.21 -13.14
CA PHE A 186 -7.10 -12.91 -12.73
C PHE A 186 -8.22 -11.90 -12.49
N GLN A 187 -9.22 -11.86 -13.37
CA GLN A 187 -10.38 -10.99 -13.20
C GLN A 187 -11.20 -11.35 -11.97
N THR A 188 -11.38 -12.64 -11.70
CA THR A 188 -12.07 -13.12 -10.48
C THR A 188 -11.29 -12.75 -9.22
N ALA A 189 -9.97 -12.95 -9.22
CA ALA A 189 -9.11 -12.55 -8.09
C ALA A 189 -9.12 -11.03 -7.88
N LEU A 190 -9.17 -10.24 -8.95
CA LEU A 190 -9.21 -8.78 -8.87
C LEU A 190 -10.56 -8.26 -8.35
N GLU A 191 -11.66 -8.91 -8.72
CA GLU A 191 -13.00 -8.61 -8.20
C GLU A 191 -13.11 -8.98 -6.71
N GLU A 192 -12.51 -10.10 -6.31
CA GLU A 192 -12.39 -10.49 -4.90
C GLU A 192 -11.52 -9.52 -4.10
N ASP A 193 -10.36 -9.11 -4.64
CA ASP A 193 -9.50 -8.10 -4.03
C ASP A 193 -10.22 -6.75 -3.91
N GLN A 194 -10.98 -6.32 -4.91
CA GLN A 194 -11.77 -5.10 -4.85
C GLN A 194 -12.83 -5.16 -3.74
N ARG A 195 -13.46 -6.33 -3.53
CA ARG A 195 -14.42 -6.56 -2.45
C ARG A 195 -13.74 -6.55 -1.08
N VAL A 196 -12.57 -7.19 -0.95
CA VAL A 196 -11.77 -7.17 0.29
C VAL A 196 -11.30 -5.76 0.61
N LEU A 197 -10.89 -4.99 -0.39
CA LEU A 197 -10.48 -3.59 -0.23
C LEU A 197 -11.64 -2.71 0.24
N GLY A 198 -12.85 -2.89 -0.32
CA GLY A 198 -14.06 -2.20 0.15
C GLY A 198 -14.44 -2.59 1.59
N ALA A 199 -14.29 -3.86 1.97
CA ALA A 199 -14.49 -4.30 3.35
C ALA A 199 -13.45 -3.69 4.30
N ALA A 200 -12.20 -3.59 3.87
CA ALA A 200 -11.13 -2.93 4.61
C ALA A 200 -11.37 -1.41 4.74
N GLU A 201 -11.87 -0.75 3.69
CA GLU A 201 -12.23 0.67 3.72
C GLU A 201 -13.36 0.94 4.73
N ILE A 202 -14.41 0.12 4.72
CA ILE A 202 -15.49 0.20 5.72
C ILE A 202 -14.95 -0.06 7.13
N GLY A 203 -14.07 -1.05 7.29
CA GLY A 203 -13.40 -1.35 8.56
C GLY A 203 -12.57 -0.17 9.08
N ILE A 204 -11.79 0.46 8.20
CA ILE A 204 -10.99 1.66 8.51
C ILE A 204 -11.90 2.83 8.87
N GLN A 205 -13.01 3.02 8.16
CA GLN A 205 -13.95 4.10 8.44
C GLN A 205 -14.65 3.91 9.79
N VAL A 206 -15.04 2.67 10.13
CA VAL A 206 -15.62 2.32 11.43
C VAL A 206 -14.60 2.48 12.55
N ALA A 207 -13.35 2.03 12.35
CA ALA A 207 -12.26 2.22 13.30
C ALA A 207 -11.95 3.71 13.50
N SER A 208 -11.92 4.50 12.43
CA SER A 208 -11.71 5.96 12.47
C SER A 208 -12.82 6.66 13.27
N LYS A 209 -14.10 6.32 13.03
CA LYS A 209 -15.23 6.81 13.83
C LYS A 209 -15.13 6.40 15.30
N GLY A 210 -14.71 5.16 15.58
CA GLY A 210 -14.46 4.68 16.93
C GLY A 210 -13.36 5.46 17.64
N ILE A 211 -12.23 5.69 16.98
CA ILE A 211 -11.12 6.51 17.49
C ILE A 211 -11.57 7.95 17.73
N GLN A 212 -12.37 8.52 16.83
CA GLN A 212 -12.87 9.88 16.97
C GLN A 212 -13.89 10.01 18.11
N ASP A 213 -14.76 9.02 18.33
CA ASP A 213 -15.70 9.01 19.47
C ASP A 213 -14.97 8.78 20.80
N ILE A 214 -13.97 7.90 20.83
CA ILE A 214 -13.10 7.70 22.01
C ILE A 214 -12.31 8.99 22.29
N SER A 215 -11.72 9.61 21.27
CA SER A 215 -11.00 10.88 21.39
C SER A 215 -11.91 12.02 21.86
N GLY A 216 -13.14 12.07 21.34
CA GLY A 216 -14.16 13.04 21.75
C GLY A 216 -14.62 12.83 23.19
N LYS A 217 -14.77 11.58 23.64
CA LYS A 217 -15.08 11.24 25.04
C LYS A 217 -13.91 11.55 25.97
N LEU A 218 -12.67 11.29 25.55
CA LEU A 218 -11.47 11.60 26.33
C LEU A 218 -11.26 13.12 26.48
N SER A 219 -11.46 13.88 25.40
CA SER A 219 -11.40 15.36 25.43
C SER A 219 -12.53 15.97 26.28
N LYS A 220 -13.72 15.37 26.27
CA LYS A 220 -14.81 15.77 27.17
C LYS A 220 -14.54 15.39 28.63
N TYR A 221 -13.87 14.26 28.89
CA TYR A 221 -13.45 13.88 30.24
C TYR A 221 -12.38 14.83 30.80
N ASP A 222 -11.46 15.28 29.94
CA ASP A 222 -10.42 16.25 30.33
C ASP A 222 -10.99 17.65 30.61
N LYS A 223 -11.99 18.09 29.83
CA LYS A 223 -12.64 19.41 30.03
C LYS A 223 -13.79 19.44 31.04
N SER A 224 -14.47 18.32 31.32
CA SER A 224 -15.66 18.31 32.17
C SER A 224 -15.37 17.81 33.57
N LYS A 225 -15.18 18.73 34.52
CA LYS A 225 -15.55 18.56 35.94
C LYS A 225 -15.03 17.29 36.65
N LEU A 226 -13.93 16.69 36.20
CA LEU A 226 -13.33 15.55 36.89
C LEU A 226 -12.91 15.93 38.32
N SER A 227 -12.61 17.21 38.55
CA SER A 227 -12.37 17.74 39.89
C SER A 227 -13.62 17.79 40.76
N TRP A 228 -14.77 18.30 40.30
CA TRP A 228 -15.87 18.62 41.22
C TRP A 228 -16.56 17.37 41.81
N MET A 229 -16.87 16.37 40.98
CA MET A 229 -17.46 15.11 41.48
C MET A 229 -16.46 14.31 42.34
N PHE A 230 -15.16 14.38 42.01
CA PHE A 230 -14.10 13.76 42.82
C PHE A 230 -13.96 14.43 44.18
N TYR A 231 -13.94 15.77 44.24
CA TYR A 231 -13.92 16.51 45.51
C TYR A 231 -15.13 16.16 46.39
N ILE A 232 -16.35 16.13 45.84
CA ILE A 232 -17.55 15.72 46.60
C ILE A 232 -17.40 14.29 47.13
N SER A 233 -16.95 13.35 46.29
CA SER A 233 -16.78 11.94 46.69
C SER A 233 -15.75 11.78 47.82
N VAL A 234 -14.60 12.45 47.72
CA VAL A 234 -13.56 12.43 48.75
C VAL A 234 -14.05 13.05 50.06
N THR A 235 -14.79 14.16 50.00
CA THR A 235 -15.37 14.79 51.20
C THR A 235 -16.38 13.88 51.89
N VAL A 236 -17.25 13.20 51.14
CA VAL A 236 -18.22 12.23 51.70
C VAL A 236 -17.49 11.04 52.34
N PHE A 237 -16.46 10.51 51.67
CA PHE A 237 -15.67 9.39 52.21
C PHE A 237 -14.93 9.78 53.49
N MET A 238 -14.42 11.01 53.58
CA MET A 238 -13.79 11.54 54.79
C MET A 238 -14.78 11.62 55.97
N ILE A 239 -16.01 12.10 55.73
CA ILE A 239 -17.06 12.17 56.76
C ILE A 239 -17.50 10.78 57.20
N LEU A 240 -17.68 9.84 56.27
CA LEU A 240 -18.01 8.45 56.58
C LEU A 240 -16.90 7.77 57.39
N GLY A 241 -15.64 7.98 57.03
CA GLY A 241 -14.50 7.50 57.81
C GLY A 241 -14.53 8.01 59.25
N LEU A 242 -14.85 9.28 59.45
CA LEU A 242 -14.98 9.90 60.77
C LEU A 242 -16.20 9.36 61.56
N GLY A 243 -17.31 9.09 60.88
CA GLY A 243 -18.46 8.42 61.48
C GLY A 243 -18.13 7.00 61.94
N ILE A 244 -17.42 6.23 61.11
CA ILE A 244 -16.99 4.87 61.44
C ILE A 244 -16.02 4.87 62.63
N THR A 245 -15.04 5.78 62.65
CA THR A 245 -14.12 5.89 63.80
C THR A 245 -14.84 6.31 65.07
N PHE A 246 -15.82 7.21 64.99
CA PHE A 246 -16.66 7.57 66.13
C PHE A 246 -17.47 6.39 66.64
N VAL A 247 -18.07 5.59 65.74
CA VAL A 247 -18.76 4.35 66.11
C VAL A 247 -17.81 3.38 66.80
N ILE A 248 -16.59 3.19 66.29
CA ILE A 248 -15.58 2.32 66.92
C ILE A 248 -15.25 2.80 68.34
N ILE A 249 -15.03 4.10 68.55
CA ILE A 249 -14.75 4.68 69.89
C ILE A 249 -15.94 4.46 70.83
N LYS A 250 -17.17 4.63 70.35
CA LYS A 250 -18.39 4.45 71.15
C LYS A 250 -18.71 2.98 71.46
N LEU A 251 -18.26 2.05 70.61
CA LEU A 251 -18.50 0.62 70.74
C LEU A 251 -17.48 -0.04 71.68
N PHE A 252 -16.29 0.56 71.83
CA PHE A 252 -15.28 0.22 72.84
C PHE A 252 -14.91 1.42 73.74
N PRO A 253 -15.82 1.91 74.60
CA PRO A 253 -15.54 3.04 75.49
C PRO A 253 -14.67 2.68 76.70
N ALA A 254 -14.28 1.41 76.86
CA ALA A 254 -13.60 0.91 78.06
C ALA A 254 -12.55 -0.16 77.73
N LEU A 255 -11.42 0.28 77.19
CA LEU A 255 -10.12 -0.35 77.31
C LEU A 255 -9.11 0.73 77.71
#